data_AF-A0A7W6EJ15-F1
#
_entry.id   AF-A0A7W6EJ15-F1
#
_cell.length_a   1.000
_cell.length_b   1.000
_cell.length_c   1.000
_cell.angle_alpha   90.00
_cell.angle_beta   90.00
_cell.angle_gamma   90.00
#
_symmetry.space_group_name_H-M   'P 1'
#
loop_
_entity.id
_entity.type
_entity.pdbx_description
1 polymer ?
#
loop_
_entity_poly.entity_id
_entity_poly.type
_entity_poly.pdbx_seq_one_letter_code
_entity_poly.pdbx_strand_id
1 'polypeptide(L)'
;MLELPRIRPLSEDQDIDFVIAHAGGRRAHEDWDRKSSRNSDYVLGQSIIELKLLDDERLEKPEAQAKIGSLFGALQPDRPVVVIDPTAIEQKDRYAYATIMQGPIKGVVRSARAQLKQSRREISEGATTILFFLNNGFTALTHEELLDHVVRRARNDTDEIDAVVVAGCYLHGDGFDTFALWPINYVPIHEERPFLEFEALKSAWGKLADRHMTEFVRGKHGPTAAREAQTDIVFEWEGRTFVKPATPIGAESKFFGARRPRLNHLPFERVKHVAFTVPRLSPVEYRRVKAALKDEPLLESLDMWNDYVEEALSHGTPLMPVVPIDVSRGGWEAWKRRNPGSSGLDSLRAAANIRYGVEASKLVHAAKEFRQGIAVPRIYIAVVTELIGQDENNDVSHIGVCTRRNIEWIALNVRVPHFGALALAAAHAIRLGLTDIFWRHDLKYAWI
;
A
#
# COMPACT_ATOMS: atom_id res chain seq x y z
N MET A 1 -0.71 15.35 -5.94
CA MET A 1 -1.85 14.51 -5.57
C MET A 1 -2.95 15.42 -5.06
N LEU A 2 -4.21 15.15 -5.37
CA LEU A 2 -5.33 15.91 -4.83
C LEU A 2 -5.42 15.63 -3.32
N GLU A 3 -5.81 16.62 -2.52
CA GLU A 3 -6.05 16.40 -1.09
C GLU A 3 -7.18 15.38 -0.93
N LEU A 4 -6.93 14.34 -0.14
CA LEU A 4 -7.96 13.35 0.16
C LEU A 4 -9.05 14.00 1.04
N PRO A 5 -10.33 13.69 0.78
CA PRO A 5 -11.41 14.18 1.62
C PRO A 5 -11.21 13.66 3.05
N ARG A 6 -11.51 14.53 4.02
CA ARG A 6 -11.50 14.18 5.44
C ARG A 6 -12.86 14.43 6.05
N ILE A 7 -13.33 13.49 6.84
CA ILE A 7 -14.54 13.65 7.65
C ILE A 7 -14.18 13.69 9.14
N ARG A 8 -15.04 14.32 9.94
CA ARG A 8 -14.90 14.23 11.41
C ARG A 8 -15.25 12.80 11.85
N PRO A 9 -14.55 12.24 12.85
CA PRO A 9 -14.98 11.01 13.49
C PRO A 9 -16.39 11.14 14.08
N LEU A 10 -17.08 10.02 14.22
CA LEU A 10 -18.34 9.97 14.94
C LEU A 10 -18.06 10.07 16.43
N SER A 11 -18.87 10.87 17.12
CA SER A 11 -18.82 11.03 18.56
C SER A 11 -20.08 10.48 19.20
N GLU A 12 -19.92 9.93 20.40
CA GLU A 12 -21.02 9.39 21.16
C GLU A 12 -22.10 10.46 21.44
N ASP A 13 -21.69 11.60 22.02
CA ASP A 13 -22.62 12.62 22.51
C ASP A 13 -23.34 13.44 21.42
N GLN A 14 -22.76 13.55 20.22
CA GLN A 14 -23.39 14.33 19.14
C GLN A 14 -24.09 13.45 18.10
N ASP A 15 -23.51 12.30 17.78
CA ASP A 15 -23.96 11.47 16.66
C ASP A 15 -24.76 10.26 17.15
N ILE A 16 -24.27 9.54 18.16
CA ILE A 16 -24.95 8.34 18.65
C ILE A 16 -26.15 8.70 19.52
N ASP A 17 -26.02 9.71 20.38
CA ASP A 17 -27.16 10.31 21.10
C ASP A 17 -28.25 10.78 20.13
N PHE A 18 -27.86 11.40 19.01
CA PHE A 18 -28.81 11.79 17.96
C PHE A 18 -29.53 10.57 17.39
N VAL A 19 -28.80 9.51 17.03
CA VAL A 19 -29.38 8.28 16.47
C VAL A 19 -30.35 7.64 17.46
N ILE A 20 -29.94 7.48 18.71
CA ILE A 20 -30.77 6.85 19.75
C ILE A 20 -32.03 7.67 20.02
N ALA A 21 -31.91 8.99 20.18
CA ALA A 21 -33.07 9.86 20.38
C ALA A 21 -34.04 9.83 19.19
N HIS A 22 -33.53 9.83 17.96
CA HIS A 22 -34.36 9.77 16.74
C HIS A 22 -35.00 8.41 16.51
N ALA A 23 -34.44 7.34 17.09
CA ALA A 23 -35.08 6.03 17.13
C ALA A 23 -36.16 5.93 18.23
N GLY A 24 -36.28 6.94 19.11
CA GLY A 24 -37.21 6.95 20.24
C GLY A 24 -36.63 6.41 21.55
N GLY A 25 -35.31 6.25 21.61
CA GLY A 25 -34.58 5.79 22.78
C GLY A 25 -34.04 6.94 23.64
N ARG A 26 -33.25 6.59 24.64
CA ARG A 26 -32.59 7.52 25.56
C ARG A 26 -31.36 6.87 26.19
N ARG A 27 -30.52 7.69 26.84
CA ARG A 27 -29.48 7.18 27.76
C ARG A 27 -30.12 6.30 28.83
N ALA A 28 -29.45 5.20 29.18
CA ALA A 28 -29.95 4.25 30.18
C ALA A 28 -30.01 4.87 31.58
N HIS A 29 -29.08 5.79 31.88
CA HIS A 29 -28.97 6.48 33.16
C HIS A 29 -28.73 7.98 32.95
N GLU A 30 -29.38 8.82 33.76
CA GLU A 30 -29.26 10.29 33.67
C GLU A 30 -27.91 10.79 34.23
N ASP A 31 -27.38 10.16 35.30
CA ASP A 31 -26.08 10.47 35.91
C ASP A 31 -24.93 9.60 35.35
N TRP A 32 -24.91 9.37 34.03
CA TRP A 32 -23.92 8.47 33.41
C TRP A 32 -22.47 8.97 33.59
N ASP A 33 -22.26 10.28 33.73
CA ASP A 33 -20.98 10.94 33.94
C ASP A 33 -20.45 10.84 35.38
N ARG A 34 -21.30 10.48 36.35
CA ARG A 34 -21.00 10.52 37.80
C ARG A 34 -20.97 9.16 38.49
N LYS A 35 -21.42 8.08 37.82
CA LYS A 35 -21.47 6.75 38.42
C LYS A 35 -20.13 6.01 38.35
N SER A 36 -19.79 5.34 39.44
CA SER A 36 -18.61 4.45 39.54
C SER A 36 -18.87 3.03 39.02
N SER A 37 -20.13 2.64 38.82
CA SER A 37 -20.53 1.31 38.34
C SER A 37 -20.63 1.27 36.82
N ARG A 38 -20.11 0.18 36.22
CA ARG A 38 -20.13 -0.07 34.77
C ARG A 38 -21.53 -0.46 34.30
N ASN A 39 -22.22 0.46 33.64
CA ASN A 39 -23.56 0.24 33.11
C ASN A 39 -23.57 0.34 31.58
N SER A 40 -24.69 -0.07 30.98
CA SER A 40 -24.97 0.09 29.55
C SER A 40 -25.34 1.52 29.21
N ASP A 41 -25.12 1.91 27.96
CA ASP A 41 -25.21 3.31 27.54
C ASP A 41 -26.65 3.74 27.25
N TYR A 42 -27.47 2.87 26.64
CA TYR A 42 -28.79 3.26 26.13
C TYR A 42 -29.91 2.26 26.43
N VAL A 43 -31.13 2.78 26.38
CA VAL A 43 -32.39 2.00 26.34
C VAL A 43 -33.19 2.45 25.13
N LEU A 44 -33.67 1.49 24.35
CA LEU A 44 -34.53 1.71 23.20
C LEU A 44 -35.67 0.68 23.22
N GLY A 45 -36.89 1.15 23.50
CA GLY A 45 -38.05 0.28 23.69
C GLY A 45 -37.82 -0.73 24.81
N GLN A 46 -37.86 -2.03 24.49
CA GLN A 46 -37.59 -3.11 25.45
C GLN A 46 -36.12 -3.59 25.44
N SER A 47 -35.25 -2.87 24.73
CA SER A 47 -33.86 -3.27 24.52
C SER A 47 -32.89 -2.38 25.31
N ILE A 48 -31.84 -2.99 25.84
CA ILE A 48 -30.69 -2.34 26.48
C ILE A 48 -29.51 -2.44 25.52
N ILE A 49 -28.86 -1.32 25.23
CA ILE A 49 -27.79 -1.24 24.25
C ILE A 49 -26.50 -0.76 24.93
N GLU A 50 -25.44 -1.52 24.71
CA GLU A 50 -24.06 -1.13 25.01
C GLU A 50 -23.37 -0.72 23.71
N LEU A 51 -22.84 0.50 23.67
CA LEU A 51 -22.08 1.04 22.56
C LEU A 51 -20.59 0.74 22.73
N LYS A 52 -19.94 0.32 21.65
CA LYS A 52 -18.49 0.19 21.57
C LYS A 52 -17.95 0.82 20.31
N LEU A 53 -17.16 1.88 20.48
CA LEU A 53 -16.45 2.56 19.40
C LEU A 53 -15.09 1.88 19.16
N LEU A 54 -14.78 1.63 17.90
CA LEU A 54 -13.48 1.13 17.47
C LEU A 54 -12.75 2.25 16.73
N ASP A 55 -11.99 3.03 17.50
CA ASP A 55 -11.29 4.22 17.02
C ASP A 55 -9.86 3.92 16.53
N ASP A 56 -9.24 2.87 17.05
CA ASP A 56 -7.83 2.55 16.80
C ASP A 56 -7.64 1.57 15.62
N GLU A 57 -6.67 1.86 14.75
CA GLU A 57 -6.21 0.92 13.73
C GLU A 57 -5.32 -0.16 14.35
N ARG A 58 -5.70 -1.44 14.21
CA ARG A 58 -4.97 -2.56 14.81
C ARG A 58 -3.57 -2.70 14.25
N LEU A 59 -3.42 -2.49 12.94
CA LEU A 59 -2.13 -2.65 12.26
C LEU A 59 -1.15 -1.51 12.55
N GLU A 60 -1.55 -0.47 13.29
CA GLU A 60 -0.62 0.52 13.86
C GLU A 60 0.04 0.03 15.15
N LYS A 61 -0.51 -0.99 15.80
CA LYS A 61 0.01 -1.48 17.09
C LYS A 61 1.24 -2.36 16.84
N PRO A 62 2.40 -2.08 17.47
CA PRO A 62 3.65 -2.84 17.22
C PRO A 62 3.53 -4.35 17.48
N GLU A 63 2.73 -4.74 18.48
CA GLU A 63 2.47 -6.16 18.78
C GLU A 63 1.69 -6.86 17.65
N ALA A 64 0.76 -6.17 17.00
CA ALA A 64 0.03 -6.71 15.85
C ALA A 64 0.94 -6.77 14.63
N GLN A 65 1.71 -5.70 14.37
CA GLN A 65 2.71 -5.64 13.31
C GLN A 65 3.71 -6.78 13.40
N ALA A 66 4.23 -7.09 14.59
CA ALA A 66 5.17 -8.19 14.77
C ALA A 66 4.54 -9.56 14.45
N LYS A 67 3.30 -9.80 14.88
CA LYS A 67 2.58 -11.06 14.60
C LYS A 67 2.23 -11.21 13.12
N ILE A 68 1.76 -10.13 12.48
CA ILE A 68 1.46 -10.10 11.04
C ILE A 68 2.75 -10.23 10.23
N GLY A 69 3.80 -9.54 10.65
CA GLY A 69 5.14 -9.60 10.07
C GLY A 69 5.68 -11.03 10.06
N SER A 70 5.61 -11.70 11.20
CA SER A 70 6.01 -13.11 11.33
C SER A 70 5.19 -14.03 10.43
N LEU A 71 3.88 -13.82 10.34
CA LEU A 71 2.98 -14.65 9.54
C LEU A 71 3.24 -14.47 8.03
N PHE A 72 3.13 -13.25 7.51
CA PHE A 72 3.25 -12.99 6.08
C PHE A 72 4.69 -12.99 5.59
N GLY A 73 5.65 -12.64 6.45
CA GLY A 73 7.07 -12.64 6.13
C GLY A 73 7.59 -14.05 5.80
N ALA A 74 7.08 -15.07 6.50
CA ALA A 74 7.40 -16.48 6.25
C ALA A 74 6.76 -17.02 4.95
N LEU A 75 5.57 -16.52 4.60
CA LEU A 75 4.86 -16.93 3.38
C LEU A 75 5.43 -16.33 2.09
N GLN A 76 6.21 -15.25 2.22
CA GLN A 76 6.82 -14.53 1.12
C GLN A 76 8.32 -14.37 1.39
N PRO A 77 9.13 -15.44 1.43
CA PRO A 77 10.55 -15.32 1.69
C PRO A 77 11.22 -14.42 0.63
N ASP A 78 12.17 -13.60 1.04
CA ASP A 78 13.02 -12.77 0.17
C ASP A 78 12.34 -11.58 -0.54
N ARG A 79 11.07 -11.27 -0.24
CA ARG A 79 10.40 -10.08 -0.79
C ARG A 79 10.70 -8.82 0.05
N PRO A 80 11.26 -7.74 -0.51
CA PRO A 80 11.47 -6.50 0.26
C PRO A 80 10.16 -5.81 0.62
N VAL A 81 9.11 -6.04 -0.17
CA VAL A 81 7.74 -5.60 0.10
C VAL A 81 6.83 -6.83 0.16
N VAL A 82 6.19 -7.00 1.32
CA VAL A 82 5.28 -8.10 1.64
C VAL A 82 3.86 -7.60 1.58
N VAL A 83 3.05 -8.21 0.71
CA VAL A 83 1.63 -7.85 0.60
C VAL A 83 0.81 -8.67 1.60
N ILE A 84 0.05 -7.98 2.44
CA ILE A 84 -0.90 -8.55 3.40
C ILE A 84 -2.24 -8.75 2.68
N ASP A 85 -2.40 -9.92 2.08
CA ASP A 85 -3.65 -10.36 1.47
C ASP A 85 -4.15 -11.66 2.13
N PRO A 86 -5.12 -11.58 3.06
CA PRO A 86 -5.70 -12.76 3.70
C PRO A 86 -6.42 -13.71 2.72
N THR A 87 -6.80 -13.25 1.53
CA THR A 87 -7.49 -14.09 0.53
C THR A 87 -6.53 -14.97 -0.26
N ALA A 88 -5.24 -14.62 -0.30
CA ALA A 88 -4.21 -15.34 -1.05
C ALA A 88 -3.51 -16.45 -0.25
N ILE A 89 -3.77 -16.58 1.06
CA ILE A 89 -3.08 -17.55 1.94
C ILE A 89 -3.95 -18.77 2.24
N GLU A 90 -3.35 -19.84 2.75
CA GLU A 90 -4.06 -21.08 3.11
C GLU A 90 -4.98 -20.90 4.33
N GLN A 91 -5.99 -21.77 4.46
CA GLN A 91 -7.02 -21.67 5.49
C GLN A 91 -6.47 -21.60 6.92
N LYS A 92 -5.40 -22.35 7.22
CA LYS A 92 -4.73 -22.35 8.53
C LYS A 92 -4.17 -20.96 8.85
N ASP A 93 -3.51 -20.32 7.90
CA ASP A 93 -2.89 -19.01 8.06
C ASP A 93 -3.94 -17.90 8.07
N ARG A 94 -5.05 -18.06 7.33
CA ARG A 94 -6.23 -17.18 7.45
C ARG A 94 -6.79 -17.17 8.87
N TYR A 95 -6.86 -18.33 9.51
CA TYR A 95 -7.33 -18.42 10.90
C TYR A 95 -6.35 -17.73 11.87
N ALA A 96 -5.05 -17.89 11.67
CA ALA A 96 -4.04 -17.20 12.45
C ALA A 96 -4.15 -15.67 12.28
N TYR A 97 -4.28 -15.19 11.05
CA TYR A 97 -4.55 -13.79 10.72
C TYR A 97 -5.79 -13.26 11.45
N ALA A 98 -6.94 -13.94 11.29
CA ALA A 98 -8.19 -13.54 11.94
C ALA A 98 -8.04 -13.48 13.47
N THR A 99 -7.30 -14.42 14.07
CA THR A 99 -7.05 -14.42 15.52
C THR A 99 -6.26 -13.17 15.96
N ILE A 100 -5.28 -12.72 15.18
CA ILE A 100 -4.50 -11.51 15.46
C ILE A 100 -5.40 -10.26 15.38
N MET A 101 -6.27 -10.20 14.37
CA MET A 101 -7.19 -9.08 14.15
C MET A 101 -8.32 -9.03 15.18
N GLN A 102 -8.78 -10.18 15.67
CA GLN A 102 -9.86 -10.29 16.66
C GLN A 102 -9.46 -9.95 18.10
N GLY A 103 -8.17 -9.82 18.41
CA GLY A 103 -7.67 -9.58 19.77
C GLY A 103 -8.41 -8.45 20.52
N PRO A 104 -8.49 -7.23 19.95
CA PRO A 104 -9.22 -6.12 20.57
C PRO A 104 -10.72 -6.40 20.73
N ILE A 105 -11.36 -6.99 19.70
CA ILE A 105 -12.80 -7.29 19.69
C ILE A 105 -13.17 -8.22 20.84
N LYS A 106 -12.32 -9.21 21.14
CA LYS A 106 -12.54 -10.13 22.27
C LYS A 106 -12.60 -9.40 23.62
N GLY A 107 -11.69 -8.44 23.85
CA GLY A 107 -11.68 -7.63 25.08
C GLY A 107 -12.94 -6.77 25.20
N VAL A 108 -13.35 -6.17 24.08
CA VAL A 108 -14.54 -5.33 23.99
C VAL A 108 -15.82 -6.12 24.27
N VAL A 109 -16.01 -7.28 23.63
CA VAL A 109 -17.17 -8.16 23.86
C VAL A 109 -17.26 -8.60 25.33
N ARG A 110 -16.12 -8.94 25.95
CA ARG A 110 -16.08 -9.29 27.38
C ARG A 110 -16.51 -8.13 28.28
N SER A 111 -16.10 -6.90 27.96
CA SER A 111 -16.53 -5.72 28.71
C SER A 111 -18.03 -5.48 28.55
N ALA A 112 -18.52 -5.51 27.31
CA ALA A 112 -19.93 -5.27 26.99
C ALA A 112 -20.85 -6.29 27.68
N ARG A 113 -20.46 -7.57 27.67
CA ARG A 113 -21.14 -8.63 28.43
C ARG A 113 -21.41 -8.23 29.88
N ALA A 114 -20.39 -7.70 30.57
CA ALA A 114 -20.51 -7.37 31.99
C ALA A 114 -21.50 -6.20 32.21
N GLN A 115 -21.43 -5.18 31.36
CA GLN A 115 -22.31 -4.00 31.40
C GLN A 115 -23.77 -4.36 31.08
N LEU A 116 -24.00 -5.15 30.03
CA LEU A 116 -25.33 -5.60 29.62
C LEU A 116 -25.99 -6.47 30.70
N LYS A 117 -25.23 -7.42 31.28
CA LYS A 117 -25.72 -8.26 32.37
C LYS A 117 -26.15 -7.43 33.59
N GLN A 118 -25.35 -6.42 33.95
CA GLN A 118 -25.67 -5.54 35.07
C GLN A 118 -26.91 -4.70 34.78
N SER A 119 -26.96 -4.01 33.65
CA SER A 119 -28.09 -3.16 33.30
C SER A 119 -29.39 -3.93 33.10
N ARG A 120 -29.34 -5.17 32.58
CA ARG A 120 -30.52 -6.04 32.51
C ARG A 120 -31.12 -6.27 33.89
N ARG A 121 -30.30 -6.48 34.93
CA ARG A 121 -30.80 -6.65 36.31
C ARG A 121 -31.38 -5.36 36.91
N GLU A 122 -30.78 -4.22 36.57
CA GLU A 122 -31.17 -2.91 37.14
C GLU A 122 -32.41 -2.32 36.46
N ILE A 123 -32.58 -2.52 35.15
CA ILE A 123 -33.60 -1.86 34.33
C ILE A 123 -34.79 -2.79 34.09
N SER A 124 -34.55 -3.98 33.52
CA SER A 124 -35.60 -4.96 33.23
C SER A 124 -34.99 -6.32 32.92
N GLU A 125 -35.31 -7.33 33.74
CA GLU A 125 -34.75 -8.68 33.61
C GLU A 125 -35.15 -9.36 32.28
N GLY A 126 -36.28 -8.94 31.71
CA GLY A 126 -36.78 -9.41 30.41
C GLY A 126 -36.27 -8.63 29.20
N ALA A 127 -35.39 -7.64 29.39
CA ALA A 127 -34.90 -6.82 28.28
C ALA A 127 -33.97 -7.59 27.34
N THR A 128 -34.14 -7.35 26.04
CA THR A 128 -33.19 -7.79 25.01
C THR A 128 -31.91 -6.97 25.14
N THR A 129 -30.76 -7.64 25.12
CA THR A 129 -29.44 -7.01 25.26
C THR A 129 -28.72 -6.95 23.93
N ILE A 130 -28.26 -5.76 23.58
CA ILE A 130 -27.69 -5.45 22.28
C ILE A 130 -26.27 -4.93 22.46
N LEU A 131 -25.32 -5.56 21.78
CA LEU A 131 -24.01 -4.96 21.57
C LEU A 131 -24.05 -4.15 20.28
N PHE A 132 -23.96 -2.83 20.39
CA PHE A 132 -23.83 -1.93 19.25
C PHE A 132 -22.36 -1.56 19.02
N PHE A 133 -21.77 -2.13 17.98
CA PHE A 133 -20.36 -1.98 17.65
C PHE A 133 -20.19 -1.02 16.47
N LEU A 134 -19.39 0.04 16.63
CA LEU A 134 -19.19 1.05 15.60
C LEU A 134 -17.74 1.10 15.11
N ASN A 135 -17.54 0.94 13.80
CA ASN A 135 -16.24 1.18 13.17
C ASN A 135 -16.01 2.67 12.92
N ASN A 136 -15.21 3.29 13.80
CA ASN A 136 -14.93 4.73 13.75
C ASN A 136 -13.55 5.07 13.19
N GLY A 137 -12.60 4.12 13.20
CA GLY A 137 -11.23 4.35 12.70
C GLY A 137 -10.49 3.12 12.20
N PHE A 138 -11.11 1.94 12.20
CA PHE A 138 -10.46 0.69 11.84
C PHE A 138 -10.58 0.41 10.33
N THR A 139 -9.57 0.77 9.56
CA THR A 139 -9.54 0.67 8.10
C THR A 139 -8.99 -0.66 7.58
N ALA A 140 -8.30 -1.44 8.41
CA ALA A 140 -7.77 -2.74 8.02
C ALA A 140 -8.85 -3.83 7.86
N LEU A 141 -10.10 -3.62 8.28
CA LEU A 141 -11.17 -4.59 8.11
C LEU A 141 -12.31 -3.98 7.29
N THR A 142 -12.84 -4.78 6.38
CA THR A 142 -14.13 -4.51 5.74
C THR A 142 -15.27 -4.59 6.78
N HIS A 143 -16.43 -4.03 6.44
CA HIS A 143 -17.60 -4.12 7.31
C HIS A 143 -18.00 -5.57 7.57
N GLU A 144 -17.94 -6.40 6.54
CA GLU A 144 -18.28 -7.83 6.58
C GLU A 144 -17.32 -8.62 7.48
N GLU A 145 -16.01 -8.36 7.37
CA GLU A 145 -15.01 -8.98 8.25
C GLU A 145 -15.21 -8.58 9.71
N LEU A 146 -15.48 -7.29 9.98
CA LEU A 146 -15.76 -6.83 11.33
C LEU A 146 -17.04 -7.47 11.89
N LEU A 147 -18.12 -7.48 11.11
CA LEU A 147 -19.39 -8.11 11.49
C LEU A 147 -19.18 -9.58 11.85
N ASP A 148 -18.51 -10.34 10.98
CA ASP A 148 -18.19 -11.74 11.22
C ASP A 148 -17.37 -11.93 12.52
N HIS A 149 -16.36 -11.10 12.75
CA HIS A 149 -15.52 -11.17 13.93
C HIS A 149 -16.29 -10.89 15.22
N VAL A 150 -17.13 -9.85 15.24
CA VAL A 150 -17.94 -9.51 16.41
C VAL A 150 -18.98 -10.59 16.68
N VAL A 151 -19.68 -11.08 15.65
CA VAL A 151 -20.70 -12.13 15.78
C VAL A 151 -20.10 -13.44 16.30
N ARG A 152 -18.96 -13.89 15.75
CA ARG A 152 -18.28 -15.09 16.24
C ARG A 152 -17.88 -14.95 17.70
N ARG A 153 -17.43 -13.77 18.14
CA ARG A 153 -17.06 -13.53 19.54
C ARG A 153 -18.27 -13.49 20.45
N ALA A 154 -19.33 -12.81 20.06
CA ALA A 154 -20.58 -12.80 20.81
C ALA A 154 -21.13 -14.22 21.02
N ARG A 155 -21.20 -15.04 19.96
CA ARG A 155 -21.68 -16.43 20.03
C ARG A 155 -20.84 -17.35 20.92
N ASN A 156 -19.51 -17.20 20.88
CA ASN A 156 -18.61 -18.16 21.53
C ASN A 156 -18.22 -17.75 22.96
N ASP A 157 -18.23 -16.45 23.27
CA ASP A 157 -17.64 -15.95 24.51
C ASP A 157 -18.72 -15.56 25.56
N THR A 158 -20.02 -15.53 25.21
CA THR A 158 -21.09 -15.14 26.15
C THR A 158 -22.52 -15.49 25.75
N ASP A 159 -23.38 -15.72 26.77
CA ASP A 159 -24.85 -15.86 26.62
C ASP A 159 -25.64 -14.61 27.08
N GLU A 160 -24.96 -13.49 27.31
CA GLU A 160 -25.55 -12.26 27.88
C GLU A 160 -25.77 -11.18 26.81
N ILE A 161 -25.51 -11.51 25.55
CA ILE A 161 -25.71 -10.65 24.39
C ILE A 161 -26.72 -11.38 23.51
N ASP A 162 -27.92 -10.83 23.40
CA ASP A 162 -29.00 -11.45 22.62
C ASP A 162 -28.88 -11.11 21.13
N ALA A 163 -28.31 -9.95 20.81
CA ALA A 163 -28.01 -9.57 19.44
C ALA A 163 -26.82 -8.61 19.31
N VAL A 164 -26.29 -8.56 18.09
CA VAL A 164 -25.23 -7.62 17.71
C VAL A 164 -25.77 -6.70 16.61
N VAL A 165 -25.48 -5.41 16.75
CA VAL A 165 -25.56 -4.43 15.67
C VAL A 165 -24.14 -3.97 15.37
N VAL A 166 -23.73 -4.02 14.10
CA VAL A 166 -22.47 -3.43 13.64
C VAL A 166 -22.77 -2.32 12.67
N ALA A 167 -22.18 -1.14 12.86
CA ALA A 167 -22.26 -0.04 11.93
C ALA A 167 -20.88 0.56 11.64
N GLY A 168 -20.78 1.44 10.65
CA GLY A 168 -19.58 2.22 10.40
C GLY A 168 -19.79 3.31 9.37
N CYS A 169 -18.78 4.17 9.22
CA CYS A 169 -18.75 5.24 8.23
C CYS A 169 -17.48 5.10 7.37
N TYR A 170 -17.51 4.31 6.31
CA TYR A 170 -16.32 4.02 5.50
C TYR A 170 -16.16 5.06 4.41
N LEU A 171 -15.11 5.85 4.50
CA LEU A 171 -14.74 6.81 3.47
C LEU A 171 -13.72 6.17 2.54
N HIS A 172 -14.01 6.16 1.25
CA HIS A 172 -13.09 5.77 0.20
C HIS A 172 -12.95 6.90 -0.81
N GLY A 173 -11.78 7.05 -1.40
CA GLY A 173 -11.58 8.02 -2.45
C GLY A 173 -10.17 8.02 -3.01
N ASP A 174 -10.03 8.64 -4.17
CA ASP A 174 -8.75 8.81 -4.88
C ASP A 174 -8.40 10.28 -5.11
N GLY A 175 -9.09 11.17 -4.38
CA GLY A 175 -8.99 12.62 -4.50
C GLY A 175 -9.89 13.23 -5.58
N PHE A 176 -10.44 12.43 -6.50
CA PHE A 176 -11.47 12.88 -7.45
C PHE A 176 -12.84 12.27 -7.11
N ASP A 177 -12.93 10.95 -7.09
CA ASP A 177 -14.11 10.22 -6.67
C ASP A 177 -14.07 10.00 -5.14
N THR A 178 -15.20 10.21 -4.47
CA THR A 178 -15.35 9.98 -3.03
C THR A 178 -16.63 9.19 -2.77
N PHE A 179 -16.49 8.08 -2.05
CA PHE A 179 -17.59 7.21 -1.64
C PHE A 179 -17.64 7.16 -0.12
N ALA A 180 -18.78 7.52 0.45
CA ALA A 180 -19.05 7.38 1.87
C ALA A 180 -20.09 6.27 2.07
N LEU A 181 -19.69 5.16 2.67
CA LEU A 181 -20.55 4.01 2.93
C LEU A 181 -20.94 4.02 4.41
N TRP A 182 -22.25 3.92 4.68
CA TRP A 182 -22.81 3.96 6.03
C TRP A 182 -23.54 2.65 6.38
N PRO A 183 -22.88 1.48 6.30
CA PRO A 183 -23.53 0.20 6.58
C PRO A 183 -23.96 0.11 8.05
N ILE A 184 -25.08 -0.56 8.27
CA ILE A 184 -25.57 -0.98 9.57
C ILE A 184 -26.26 -2.33 9.42
N ASN A 185 -25.77 -3.32 10.16
CA ASN A 185 -26.21 -4.70 10.08
C ASN A 185 -26.59 -5.22 11.47
N TYR A 186 -27.67 -6.00 11.50
CA TYR A 186 -28.18 -6.66 12.70
C TYR A 186 -28.05 -8.17 12.53
N VAL A 187 -27.57 -8.82 13.58
CA VAL A 187 -27.50 -10.29 13.66
C VAL A 187 -28.02 -10.74 15.01
N PRO A 188 -29.11 -11.54 15.06
CA PRO A 188 -29.53 -12.19 16.29
C PRO A 188 -28.49 -13.23 16.71
N ILE A 189 -28.19 -13.26 18.00
CA ILE A 189 -27.42 -14.32 18.66
C ILE A 189 -28.39 -15.32 19.28
N HIS A 190 -29.45 -14.79 19.91
CA HIS A 190 -30.58 -15.54 20.46
C HIS A 190 -31.87 -15.14 19.70
N GLU A 191 -32.43 -16.07 18.94
CA GLU A 191 -33.60 -15.80 18.08
C GLU A 191 -34.88 -15.57 18.90
N GLU A 192 -34.93 -16.09 20.12
CA GLU A 192 -36.06 -15.97 21.05
C GLU A 192 -36.18 -14.58 21.69
N ARG A 193 -35.13 -13.74 21.57
CA ARG A 193 -35.10 -12.36 22.08
C ARG A 193 -34.67 -11.40 20.96
N PRO A 194 -35.52 -11.19 19.94
CA PRO A 194 -35.17 -10.34 18.82
C PRO A 194 -35.08 -8.87 19.24
N PHE A 195 -34.31 -8.10 18.45
CA PHE A 195 -34.23 -6.65 18.61
C PHE A 195 -35.33 -5.99 17.78
N LEU A 196 -36.49 -5.77 18.40
CA LEU A 196 -37.69 -5.28 17.71
C LEU A 196 -37.51 -3.86 17.18
N GLU A 197 -36.67 -3.05 17.83
CA GLU A 197 -36.46 -1.65 17.49
C GLU A 197 -35.34 -1.42 16.44
N PHE A 198 -34.79 -2.48 15.82
CA PHE A 198 -33.69 -2.35 14.86
C PHE A 198 -34.03 -1.48 13.65
N GLU A 199 -35.23 -1.62 13.07
CA GLU A 199 -35.61 -0.81 11.89
C GLU A 199 -35.73 0.68 12.23
N ALA A 200 -36.16 1.02 13.45
CA ALA A 200 -36.15 2.41 13.92
C ALA A 200 -34.71 2.93 14.08
N LEU A 201 -33.81 2.13 14.66
CA LEU A 201 -32.40 2.45 14.79
C LEU A 201 -31.74 2.65 13.41
N LYS A 202 -32.00 1.75 12.46
CA LYS A 202 -31.49 1.81 11.08
C LYS A 202 -31.99 3.03 10.33
N SER A 203 -33.27 3.38 10.49
CA SER A 203 -33.84 4.62 9.92
C SER A 203 -33.15 5.86 10.50
N ALA A 204 -32.93 5.90 11.82
CA ALA A 204 -32.22 7.00 12.48
C ALA A 204 -30.74 7.08 12.05
N TRP A 205 -30.08 5.95 11.83
CA TRP A 205 -28.73 5.87 11.27
C TRP A 205 -28.65 6.50 9.86
N GLY A 206 -29.64 6.23 9.00
CA GLY A 206 -29.74 6.87 7.69
C GLY A 206 -29.85 8.40 7.78
N LYS A 207 -30.65 8.91 8.71
CA LYS A 207 -30.76 10.36 8.96
C LYS A 207 -29.45 10.97 9.46
N LEU A 208 -28.69 10.24 10.29
CA LEU A 208 -27.36 10.66 10.70
C LEU A 208 -26.43 10.74 9.48
N ALA A 209 -26.42 9.72 8.62
CA ALA A 209 -25.62 9.73 7.40
C ALA A 209 -25.92 10.95 6.52
N ASP A 210 -27.20 11.25 6.27
CA ASP A 210 -27.63 12.41 5.49
C ASP A 210 -27.16 13.73 6.11
N ARG A 211 -27.37 13.90 7.43
CA ARG A 211 -26.93 15.08 8.16
C ARG A 211 -25.41 15.24 8.09
N HIS A 212 -24.68 14.16 8.39
CA HIS A 212 -23.23 14.17 8.49
C HIS A 212 -22.58 14.45 7.14
N MET A 213 -23.09 13.86 6.06
CA MET A 213 -22.60 14.13 4.70
C MET A 213 -23.02 15.51 4.20
N THR A 214 -24.18 16.03 4.60
CA THR A 214 -24.57 17.42 4.34
C THR A 214 -23.62 18.40 5.04
N GLU A 215 -23.22 18.11 6.28
CA GLU A 215 -22.22 18.90 7.01
C GLU A 215 -20.86 18.83 6.30
N PHE A 216 -20.43 17.66 5.83
CA PHE A 216 -19.19 17.47 5.07
C PHE A 216 -19.17 18.33 3.80
N VAL A 217 -20.18 18.20 2.94
CA VAL A 217 -20.28 18.94 1.66
C VAL A 217 -20.34 20.45 1.89
N ARG A 218 -20.91 20.90 3.01
CA ARG A 218 -20.98 22.32 3.38
C ARG A 218 -19.72 22.82 4.09
N GLY A 219 -18.67 22.00 4.21
CA GLY A 219 -17.41 22.37 4.86
C GLY A 219 -17.50 22.54 6.39
N LYS A 220 -18.52 21.95 7.03
CA LYS A 220 -18.81 22.13 8.45
C LYS A 220 -18.13 21.13 9.38
N HIS A 221 -17.42 20.15 8.84
CA HIS A 221 -16.63 19.21 9.66
C HIS A 221 -15.45 19.88 10.35
N GLY A 222 -15.02 21.05 9.85
CA GLY A 222 -14.06 21.90 10.54
C GLY A 222 -12.65 21.29 10.62
N PRO A 223 -11.77 21.89 11.42
CA PRO A 223 -10.35 21.50 11.51
C PRO A 223 -10.13 20.16 12.23
N THR A 224 -11.13 19.62 12.91
CA THR A 224 -11.07 18.33 13.62
C THR A 224 -11.34 17.13 12.71
N ALA A 225 -11.56 17.36 11.41
CA ALA A 225 -11.67 16.31 10.41
C ALA A 225 -10.32 15.57 10.27
N ALA A 226 -10.23 14.40 10.91
CA ALA A 226 -9.02 13.58 10.95
C ALA A 226 -9.20 12.24 10.23
N ARG A 227 -10.43 11.83 9.92
CA ARG A 227 -10.68 10.55 9.24
C ARG A 227 -10.56 10.74 7.74
N GLU A 228 -9.45 10.28 7.20
CA GLU A 228 -9.18 10.30 5.77
C GLU A 228 -9.91 9.17 5.04
N ALA A 229 -10.00 9.29 3.72
CA ALA A 229 -10.35 8.16 2.87
C ALA A 229 -9.39 6.99 3.11
N GLN A 230 -9.89 5.76 3.00
CA GLN A 230 -9.11 4.54 3.21
C GLN A 230 -7.88 4.51 2.28
N THR A 231 -6.71 4.45 2.89
CA THR A 231 -5.41 4.32 2.23
C THR A 231 -4.82 2.95 2.47
N ASP A 232 -3.71 2.66 1.81
CA ASP A 232 -2.89 1.51 2.18
C ASP A 232 -2.44 1.63 3.65
N ILE A 233 -2.35 0.49 4.33
CA ILE A 233 -1.70 0.42 5.63
C ILE A 233 -0.30 -0.13 5.42
N VAL A 234 0.70 0.66 5.83
CA VAL A 234 2.12 0.38 5.60
C VAL A 234 2.88 0.38 6.93
N PHE A 235 3.71 -0.62 7.16
CA PHE A 235 4.65 -0.64 8.28
C PHE A 235 5.95 -1.38 7.94
N GLU A 236 7.01 -1.11 8.70
CA GLU A 236 8.30 -1.79 8.55
C GLU A 236 8.48 -2.84 9.65
N TRP A 237 8.96 -4.03 9.27
CA TRP A 237 9.29 -5.08 10.22
C TRP A 237 10.46 -5.92 9.70
N GLU A 238 11.49 -6.11 10.53
CA GLU A 238 12.73 -6.83 10.17
C GLU A 238 13.39 -6.33 8.87
N GLY A 239 13.37 -5.02 8.64
CA GLY A 239 13.98 -4.39 7.46
C GLY A 239 13.19 -4.57 6.15
N ARG A 240 11.94 -5.03 6.25
CA ARG A 240 11.03 -5.24 5.11
C ARG A 240 9.77 -4.43 5.29
N THR A 241 9.22 -3.95 4.18
CA THR A 241 7.97 -3.21 4.15
C THR A 241 6.79 -4.17 4.05
N PHE A 242 5.80 -4.00 4.90
CA PHE A 242 4.53 -4.72 4.84
C PHE A 242 3.44 -3.76 4.41
N VAL A 243 2.64 -4.17 3.44
CA VAL A 243 1.59 -3.34 2.85
C VAL A 243 0.29 -4.14 2.85
N LYS A 244 -0.74 -3.64 3.52
CA LYS A 244 -2.12 -4.05 3.26
C LYS A 244 -2.72 -3.02 2.30
N PRO A 245 -2.91 -3.36 1.01
CA PRO A 245 -3.52 -2.45 0.06
C PRO A 245 -4.90 -2.00 0.56
N ALA A 246 -5.27 -0.76 0.25
CA ALA A 246 -6.62 -0.26 0.49
C ALA A 246 -7.65 -1.20 -0.14
N THR A 247 -8.80 -1.38 0.51
CA THR A 247 -9.87 -2.18 -0.07
C THR A 247 -10.34 -1.53 -1.39
N PRO A 248 -10.38 -2.26 -2.52
CA PRO A 248 -10.76 -1.69 -3.80
C PRO A 248 -12.13 -1.04 -3.76
N ILE A 249 -12.25 0.13 -4.38
CA ILE A 249 -13.51 0.87 -4.47
C ILE A 249 -14.30 0.31 -5.65
N GLY A 250 -15.26 -0.58 -5.38
CA GLY A 250 -16.30 -0.95 -6.33
C GLY A 250 -15.79 -1.25 -7.76
N ALA A 251 -16.30 -0.49 -8.74
CA ALA A 251 -15.95 -0.64 -10.16
C ALA A 251 -14.80 0.31 -10.57
N GLU A 252 -14.13 -0.01 -11.68
CA GLU A 252 -13.07 0.80 -12.29
C GLU A 252 -13.49 2.27 -12.46
N SER A 253 -12.56 3.20 -12.20
CA SER A 253 -12.85 4.64 -12.38
C SER A 253 -13.08 4.95 -13.86
N LYS A 254 -14.22 5.58 -14.16
CA LYS A 254 -14.49 6.09 -15.51
C LYS A 254 -13.59 7.28 -15.88
N PHE A 255 -13.06 7.99 -14.88
CA PHE A 255 -12.22 9.16 -15.08
C PHE A 255 -10.76 8.77 -15.30
N PHE A 256 -10.22 7.90 -14.45
CA PHE A 256 -8.82 7.46 -14.53
C PHE A 256 -8.61 6.22 -15.41
N GLY A 257 -9.68 5.59 -15.88
CA GLY A 257 -9.60 4.36 -16.68
C GLY A 257 -8.95 3.24 -15.89
N ALA A 258 -7.91 2.62 -16.47
CA ALA A 258 -7.25 1.46 -15.86
C ALA A 258 -6.16 1.80 -14.82
N ARG A 259 -5.89 3.09 -14.53
CA ARG A 259 -4.79 3.49 -13.62
C ARG A 259 -5.11 4.78 -12.87
N ARG A 260 -5.39 4.67 -11.57
CA ARG A 260 -5.52 5.84 -10.68
C ARG A 260 -4.15 6.46 -10.37
N PRO A 261 -4.09 7.77 -10.03
CA PRO A 261 -2.86 8.41 -9.59
C PRO A 261 -2.31 7.75 -8.32
N ARG A 262 -0.98 7.61 -8.24
CA ARG A 262 -0.28 7.01 -7.10
C ARG A 262 0.71 7.99 -6.47
N LEU A 263 0.96 7.81 -5.17
CA LEU A 263 1.97 8.54 -4.39
C LEU A 263 3.37 8.24 -4.92
N ASN A 264 4.27 9.20 -4.74
CA ASN A 264 5.68 9.10 -5.10
C ASN A 264 5.97 8.74 -6.56
N HIS A 265 5.02 9.03 -7.46
CA HIS A 265 5.26 8.90 -8.89
C HIS A 265 6.45 9.74 -9.32
N LEU A 266 7.50 9.07 -9.80
CA LEU A 266 8.71 9.71 -10.29
C LEU A 266 8.79 9.58 -11.80
N PRO A 267 8.77 10.70 -12.56
CA PRO A 267 9.02 10.63 -13.98
C PRO A 267 10.48 10.21 -14.23
N PHE A 268 10.74 9.65 -15.41
CA PHE A 268 12.04 9.07 -15.75
C PHE A 268 13.21 10.05 -15.55
N GLU A 269 13.03 11.33 -15.84
CA GLU A 269 14.06 12.37 -15.72
C GLU A 269 14.53 12.59 -14.26
N ARG A 270 13.77 12.10 -13.28
CA ARG A 270 14.09 12.21 -11.85
C ARG A 270 14.61 10.89 -11.26
N VAL A 271 14.76 9.84 -12.07
CA VAL A 271 15.37 8.58 -11.64
C VAL A 271 16.85 8.83 -11.29
N LYS A 272 17.24 8.46 -10.06
CA LYS A 272 18.61 8.59 -9.56
C LYS A 272 19.55 7.60 -10.27
N HIS A 273 20.86 7.75 -10.07
CA HIS A 273 21.87 6.89 -10.68
C HIS A 273 21.61 5.40 -10.41
N VAL A 274 21.41 4.64 -11.49
CA VAL A 274 21.16 3.18 -11.46
C VAL A 274 22.36 2.37 -11.95
N ALA A 275 23.46 3.03 -12.34
CA ALA A 275 24.63 2.37 -12.90
C ALA A 275 25.88 3.23 -12.73
N PHE A 276 27.04 2.58 -12.71
CA PHE A 276 28.34 3.20 -12.97
C PHE A 276 28.72 3.01 -14.43
N THR A 277 29.49 3.93 -15.00
CA THR A 277 30.03 3.74 -16.35
C THR A 277 31.55 3.63 -16.31
N VAL A 278 32.09 2.82 -17.23
CA VAL A 278 33.52 2.73 -17.49
C VAL A 278 33.75 2.96 -18.99
N PRO A 279 34.64 3.87 -19.40
CA PRO A 279 34.92 4.06 -20.82
C PRO A 279 35.56 2.78 -21.40
N ARG A 280 35.03 2.31 -22.53
CA ARG A 280 35.62 1.24 -23.33
C ARG A 280 36.25 1.84 -24.58
N LEU A 281 37.48 1.46 -24.86
CA LEU A 281 38.25 1.97 -26.00
C LEU A 281 38.60 0.81 -26.91
N SER A 282 38.26 0.92 -28.20
CA SER A 282 38.78 -0.01 -29.19
C SER A 282 40.30 0.15 -29.32
N PRO A 283 41.04 -0.84 -29.86
CA PRO A 283 42.49 -0.71 -30.06
C PRO A 283 42.90 0.52 -30.88
N VAL A 284 42.03 0.95 -31.79
CA VAL A 284 42.23 2.17 -32.59
C VAL A 284 42.01 3.41 -31.74
N GLU A 285 40.92 3.48 -31.00
CA GLU A 285 40.58 4.66 -30.19
C GLU A 285 41.49 4.80 -28.97
N TYR A 286 41.94 3.70 -28.36
CA TYR A 286 42.95 3.69 -27.30
C TYR A 286 44.23 4.43 -27.73
N ARG A 287 44.78 4.10 -28.91
CA ARG A 287 45.99 4.76 -29.43
C ARG A 287 45.80 6.27 -29.58
N ARG A 288 44.61 6.70 -30.04
CA ARG A 288 44.27 8.12 -30.24
C ARG A 288 44.05 8.86 -28.93
N VAL A 289 43.44 8.20 -27.94
CA VAL A 289 43.19 8.75 -26.60
C VAL A 289 44.49 8.86 -25.81
N LYS A 290 45.32 7.80 -25.79
CA LYS A 290 46.64 7.77 -25.14
C LYS A 290 47.55 8.90 -25.60
N ALA A 291 47.59 9.16 -26.91
CA ALA A 291 48.41 10.25 -27.46
C ALA A 291 48.08 11.62 -26.87
N ALA A 292 46.86 11.80 -26.35
CA ALA A 292 46.39 13.03 -25.73
C ALA A 292 46.35 13.00 -24.19
N LEU A 293 46.64 11.86 -23.58
CA LEU A 293 46.69 11.60 -22.15
C LEU A 293 48.00 10.85 -21.83
N LYS A 294 49.13 11.44 -22.23
CA LYS A 294 50.43 10.74 -22.23
C LYS A 294 50.90 10.34 -20.84
N ASP A 295 50.48 11.09 -19.82
CA ASP A 295 50.95 10.94 -18.44
C ASP A 295 49.97 10.15 -17.56
N GLU A 296 48.91 9.57 -18.13
CA GLU A 296 47.91 8.81 -17.37
C GLU A 296 48.36 7.36 -17.15
N PRO A 297 48.62 6.91 -15.90
CA PRO A 297 49.18 5.59 -15.62
C PRO A 297 48.30 4.44 -16.15
N LEU A 298 46.98 4.55 -16.01
CA LEU A 298 46.03 3.54 -16.49
C LEU A 298 46.01 3.37 -18.02
N LEU A 299 46.65 4.27 -18.77
CA LEU A 299 46.81 4.19 -20.22
C LEU A 299 48.23 3.79 -20.64
N GLU A 300 49.03 3.20 -19.75
CA GLU A 300 50.38 2.70 -20.07
C GLU A 300 50.38 1.62 -21.15
N SER A 301 49.43 0.67 -21.12
CA SER A 301 49.21 -0.32 -22.16
C SER A 301 47.72 -0.56 -22.40
N LEU A 302 47.36 -1.13 -23.55
CA LEU A 302 45.96 -1.49 -23.83
C LEU A 302 45.51 -2.62 -22.90
N ASP A 303 46.41 -3.54 -22.58
CA ASP A 303 46.13 -4.65 -21.67
C ASP A 303 45.84 -4.13 -20.26
N MET A 304 46.65 -3.20 -19.73
CA MET A 304 46.40 -2.57 -18.43
C MET A 304 45.05 -1.83 -18.40
N TRP A 305 44.68 -1.16 -19.50
CA TRP A 305 43.36 -0.51 -19.60
C TRP A 305 42.22 -1.53 -19.61
N ASN A 306 42.37 -2.63 -20.35
CA ASN A 306 41.36 -3.69 -20.40
C ASN A 306 41.23 -4.40 -19.06
N ASP A 307 42.35 -4.67 -18.37
CA ASP A 307 42.36 -5.24 -17.02
C ASP A 307 41.60 -4.34 -16.03
N TYR A 308 41.84 -3.02 -16.10
CA TYR A 308 41.07 -2.04 -15.31
C TYR A 308 39.57 -2.06 -15.62
N VAL A 309 39.20 -2.19 -16.91
CA VAL A 309 37.78 -2.29 -17.32
C VAL A 309 37.16 -3.58 -16.78
N GLU A 310 37.83 -4.72 -16.92
CA GLU A 310 37.35 -6.01 -16.42
C GLU A 310 37.23 -6.02 -14.89
N GLU A 311 38.22 -5.47 -14.18
CA GLU A 311 38.16 -5.26 -12.73
C GLU A 311 36.93 -4.42 -12.35
N ALA A 312 36.72 -3.28 -13.03
CA ALA A 312 35.54 -2.45 -12.80
C ALA A 312 34.23 -3.22 -13.04
N LEU A 313 34.14 -4.00 -14.13
CA LEU A 313 32.94 -4.80 -14.45
C LEU A 313 32.64 -5.85 -13.38
N SER A 314 33.67 -6.39 -12.72
CA SER A 314 33.53 -7.37 -11.64
C SER A 314 32.88 -6.80 -10.37
N HIS A 315 32.96 -5.48 -10.16
CA HIS A 315 32.34 -4.79 -9.02
C HIS A 315 30.86 -4.44 -9.23
N GLY A 316 30.31 -4.65 -10.43
CA GLY A 316 28.92 -4.35 -10.72
C GLY A 316 27.94 -5.31 -10.02
N THR A 317 26.85 -4.77 -9.48
CA THR A 317 25.78 -5.57 -8.88
C THR A 317 24.53 -5.55 -9.78
N PRO A 318 23.54 -6.43 -9.57
CA PRO A 318 22.27 -6.36 -10.31
C PRO A 318 21.53 -5.02 -10.20
N LEU A 319 21.66 -4.33 -9.05
CA LEU A 319 21.03 -3.04 -8.78
C LEU A 319 21.89 -1.82 -9.13
N MET A 320 23.19 -2.05 -9.35
CA MET A 320 24.16 -1.02 -9.70
C MET A 320 25.18 -1.61 -10.67
N PRO A 321 24.79 -1.97 -11.90
CA PRO A 321 25.71 -2.51 -12.88
C PRO A 321 26.79 -1.49 -13.24
N VAL A 322 27.97 -2.01 -13.56
CA VAL A 322 29.01 -1.24 -14.25
C VAL A 322 28.81 -1.47 -15.75
N VAL A 323 28.64 -0.38 -16.49
CA VAL A 323 28.30 -0.40 -17.92
C VAL A 323 29.50 0.09 -18.73
N PRO A 324 30.08 -0.76 -19.59
CA PRO A 324 31.14 -0.33 -20.49
C PRO A 324 30.56 0.50 -21.63
N ILE A 325 31.09 1.71 -21.84
CA ILE A 325 30.60 2.64 -22.86
C ILE A 325 31.68 2.90 -23.90
N ASP A 326 31.39 2.59 -25.16
CA ASP A 326 32.33 2.86 -26.24
C ASP A 326 32.55 4.36 -26.42
N VAL A 327 33.80 4.81 -26.24
CA VAL A 327 34.18 6.21 -26.44
C VAL A 327 35.14 6.32 -27.61
N SER A 328 34.84 7.26 -28.52
CA SER A 328 35.78 7.68 -29.55
C SER A 328 36.48 8.97 -29.15
N ARG A 329 37.73 9.14 -29.59
CA ARG A 329 38.52 10.36 -29.39
C ARG A 329 37.79 11.58 -29.92
N GLY A 330 37.18 11.49 -31.11
CA GLY A 330 36.42 12.59 -31.70
C GLY A 330 35.22 12.99 -30.84
N GLY A 331 34.46 12.01 -30.33
CA GLY A 331 33.33 12.28 -29.43
C GLY A 331 33.78 12.91 -28.10
N TRP A 332 34.84 12.37 -27.51
CA TRP A 332 35.42 12.90 -26.27
C TRP A 332 35.98 14.33 -26.44
N GLU A 333 36.71 14.63 -27.51
CA GLU A 333 37.18 15.99 -27.79
C GLU A 333 36.04 16.98 -28.02
N ALA A 334 34.99 16.56 -28.75
CA ALA A 334 33.81 17.39 -28.96
C ALA A 334 33.11 17.70 -27.64
N TRP A 335 33.04 16.73 -26.72
CA TRP A 335 32.53 16.93 -25.38
C TRP A 335 33.40 17.89 -24.56
N LYS A 336 34.74 17.72 -24.57
CA LYS A 336 35.68 18.61 -23.86
C LYS A 336 35.59 20.06 -24.31
N ARG A 337 35.44 20.31 -25.62
CA ARG A 337 35.28 21.67 -26.16
C ARG A 337 34.08 22.40 -25.57
N ARG A 338 33.05 21.67 -25.14
CA ARG A 338 31.85 22.22 -24.48
C ARG A 338 31.97 22.27 -22.96
N ASN A 339 32.99 21.64 -22.38
CA ASN A 339 33.19 21.51 -20.93
C ASN A 339 34.65 21.84 -20.57
N PRO A 340 35.08 23.12 -20.70
CA PRO A 340 36.48 23.52 -20.63
C PRO A 340 37.16 23.38 -19.25
N GLY A 341 36.45 22.89 -18.21
CA GLY A 341 36.99 22.65 -16.87
C GLY A 341 37.37 21.20 -16.56
N SER A 342 37.09 20.25 -17.46
CA SER A 342 37.37 18.83 -17.23
C SER A 342 38.64 18.41 -17.97
N SER A 343 39.58 17.78 -17.24
CA SER A 343 40.85 17.30 -17.80
C SER A 343 41.12 15.83 -17.41
N GLY A 344 42.22 15.27 -17.90
CA GLY A 344 42.66 13.90 -17.57
C GLY A 344 41.63 12.81 -17.87
N LEU A 345 41.75 11.68 -17.17
CA LEU A 345 40.80 10.57 -17.21
C LEU A 345 39.38 10.94 -16.77
N ASP A 346 39.21 11.91 -15.88
CA ASP A 346 37.89 12.34 -15.41
C ASP A 346 37.06 12.94 -16.56
N SER A 347 37.70 13.65 -17.48
CA SER A 347 37.03 14.13 -18.70
C SER A 347 36.56 12.99 -19.61
N LEU A 348 37.29 11.87 -19.64
CA LEU A 348 36.93 10.69 -20.44
C LEU A 348 35.75 9.95 -19.79
N ARG A 349 35.78 9.77 -18.47
CA ARG A 349 34.68 9.20 -17.67
C ARG A 349 33.42 10.05 -17.76
N ALA A 350 33.53 11.36 -17.66
CA ALA A 350 32.40 12.28 -17.80
C ALA A 350 31.77 12.21 -19.20
N ALA A 351 32.59 12.13 -20.26
CA ALA A 351 32.08 11.93 -21.61
C ALA A 351 31.35 10.59 -21.78
N ALA A 352 31.87 9.50 -21.20
CA ALA A 352 31.21 8.20 -21.17
C ALA A 352 29.86 8.25 -20.44
N ASN A 353 29.79 8.91 -19.27
CA ASN A 353 28.56 9.10 -18.51
C ASN A 353 27.46 9.83 -19.32
N ILE A 354 27.81 10.90 -20.03
CA ILE A 354 26.85 11.62 -20.88
C ILE A 354 26.36 10.73 -22.03
N ARG A 355 27.26 9.97 -22.66
CA ARG A 355 26.89 9.05 -23.73
C ARG A 355 25.95 7.95 -23.23
N TYR A 356 26.26 7.36 -22.08
CA TYR A 356 25.37 6.42 -21.40
C TYR A 356 23.98 7.01 -21.17
N GLY A 357 23.89 8.23 -20.62
CA GLY A 357 22.60 8.87 -20.37
C GLY A 357 21.75 9.02 -21.63
N VAL A 358 22.37 9.33 -22.77
CA VAL A 358 21.68 9.41 -24.07
C VAL A 358 21.22 8.04 -24.55
N GLU A 359 22.08 7.01 -24.47
CA GLU A 359 21.74 5.65 -24.92
C GLU A 359 20.66 5.00 -24.02
N ALA A 360 20.79 5.13 -22.70
CA ALA A 360 19.82 4.62 -21.74
C ALA A 360 18.46 5.31 -21.92
N SER A 361 18.44 6.63 -22.08
CA SER A 361 17.20 7.38 -22.34
C SER A 361 16.51 6.90 -23.62
N LYS A 362 17.26 6.67 -24.71
CA LYS A 362 16.68 6.11 -25.95
C LYS A 362 16.04 4.76 -25.73
N LEU A 363 16.69 3.86 -25.00
CA LEU A 363 16.15 2.53 -24.71
C LEU A 363 14.88 2.59 -23.85
N VAL A 364 14.86 3.44 -22.82
CA VAL A 364 13.68 3.62 -21.97
C VAL A 364 12.50 4.16 -22.76
N HIS A 365 12.70 5.18 -23.60
CA HIS A 365 11.63 5.73 -24.44
C HIS A 365 11.18 4.78 -25.56
N ALA A 366 12.06 3.87 -26.01
CA ALA A 366 11.73 2.84 -26.99
C ALA A 366 11.12 1.57 -26.37
N ALA A 367 11.11 1.46 -25.03
CA ALA A 367 10.62 0.28 -24.33
C ALA A 367 9.11 0.09 -24.57
N LYS A 368 8.71 -1.16 -24.83
CA LYS A 368 7.33 -1.49 -25.24
C LYS A 368 6.59 -2.26 -24.17
N GLU A 369 5.33 -1.91 -23.94
CA GLU A 369 4.45 -2.74 -23.13
C GLU A 369 4.25 -4.10 -23.83
N PHE A 370 4.52 -5.17 -23.11
CA PHE A 370 4.22 -6.51 -23.56
C PHE A 370 2.71 -6.76 -23.43
N ARG A 371 2.05 -6.97 -24.58
CA ARG A 371 0.66 -7.40 -24.67
C ARG A 371 0.59 -8.68 -25.48
N GLN A 372 -0.41 -9.51 -25.19
CA GLN A 372 -0.62 -10.75 -25.93
C GLN A 372 -0.77 -10.44 -27.43
N GLY A 373 -0.06 -11.19 -28.28
CA GLY A 373 -0.07 -11.01 -29.73
C GLY A 373 0.94 -10.00 -30.30
N ILE A 374 1.72 -9.30 -29.46
CA ILE A 374 2.82 -8.46 -29.95
C ILE A 374 4.01 -9.32 -30.39
N ALA A 375 4.57 -9.01 -31.56
CA ALA A 375 5.81 -9.62 -32.04
C ALA A 375 7.00 -9.15 -31.19
N VAL A 376 7.71 -10.10 -30.57
CA VAL A 376 8.91 -9.85 -29.76
C VAL A 376 10.17 -10.36 -30.48
N PRO A 377 11.31 -9.68 -30.31
CA PRO A 377 12.59 -10.15 -30.84
C PRO A 377 13.04 -11.45 -30.15
N ARG A 378 14.07 -12.09 -30.72
CA ARG A 378 14.58 -13.37 -30.22
C ARG A 378 15.16 -13.27 -28.79
N ILE A 379 15.79 -12.14 -28.47
CA ILE A 379 16.43 -11.84 -27.19
C ILE A 379 16.12 -10.39 -26.84
N TYR A 380 15.67 -10.12 -25.63
CA TYR A 380 15.37 -8.79 -25.12
C TYR A 380 15.45 -8.74 -23.59
N ILE A 381 15.50 -7.55 -23.00
CA ILE A 381 15.33 -7.37 -21.56
C ILE A 381 13.84 -7.32 -21.21
N ALA A 382 13.40 -8.22 -20.36
CA ALA A 382 12.06 -8.24 -19.79
C ALA A 382 12.04 -7.50 -18.44
N VAL A 383 11.04 -6.64 -18.25
CA VAL A 383 10.75 -5.95 -16.99
C VAL A 383 9.33 -6.32 -16.56
N VAL A 384 9.19 -6.80 -15.33
CA VAL A 384 7.87 -7.04 -14.71
C VAL A 384 7.82 -6.20 -13.44
N THR A 385 6.86 -5.29 -13.35
CA THR A 385 6.66 -4.49 -12.13
C THR A 385 5.31 -4.86 -11.52
N GLU A 386 5.34 -5.41 -10.31
CA GLU A 386 4.17 -5.57 -9.46
C GLU A 386 3.80 -4.21 -8.88
N LEU A 387 2.65 -3.68 -9.31
CA LEU A 387 2.13 -2.44 -8.75
C LEU A 387 1.40 -2.77 -7.46
N ILE A 388 1.83 -2.17 -6.34
CA ILE A 388 1.30 -2.47 -5.01
C ILE A 388 0.68 -1.22 -4.40
N GLY A 389 -0.66 -1.21 -4.31
CA GLY A 389 -1.44 -0.19 -3.64
C GLY A 389 -1.28 1.22 -4.24
N GLN A 390 -1.44 2.23 -3.40
CA GLN A 390 -1.48 3.64 -3.73
C GLN A 390 -0.10 4.30 -3.81
N ASP A 391 0.99 3.67 -3.35
CA ASP A 391 2.35 4.25 -3.35
C ASP A 391 3.33 3.46 -4.24
N GLU A 392 3.94 4.13 -5.23
CA GLU A 392 4.93 3.51 -6.13
C GLU A 392 6.19 3.02 -5.42
N ASN A 393 6.52 3.56 -4.23
CA ASN A 393 7.64 3.06 -3.45
C ASN A 393 7.42 1.63 -2.94
N ASN A 394 6.18 1.13 -2.98
CA ASN A 394 5.88 -0.25 -2.61
C ASN A 394 6.01 -1.22 -3.78
N ASP A 395 6.30 -0.73 -4.99
CA ASP A 395 6.40 -1.58 -6.17
C ASP A 395 7.61 -2.51 -6.10
N VAL A 396 7.40 -3.71 -6.60
CA VAL A 396 8.44 -4.74 -6.71
C VAL A 396 8.65 -5.06 -8.18
N SER A 397 9.88 -4.88 -8.65
CA SER A 397 10.25 -5.14 -10.03
C SER A 397 11.14 -6.38 -10.15
N HIS A 398 11.09 -6.98 -11.34
CA HIS A 398 11.91 -8.10 -11.77
C HIS A 398 12.47 -7.79 -13.14
N ILE A 399 13.77 -8.00 -13.33
CA ILE A 399 14.48 -7.68 -14.57
C ILE A 399 15.22 -8.93 -15.02
N GLY A 400 15.04 -9.35 -16.27
CA GLY A 400 15.67 -10.55 -16.80
C GLY A 400 15.91 -10.49 -18.30
N VAL A 401 16.79 -11.37 -18.78
CA VAL A 401 16.99 -11.59 -20.21
C VAL A 401 15.97 -12.63 -20.66
N CYS A 402 15.07 -12.24 -21.56
CA CYS A 402 14.17 -13.18 -22.19
C CYS A 402 14.82 -13.77 -23.45
N THR A 403 14.82 -15.09 -23.53
CA THR A 403 15.10 -15.84 -24.76
C THR A 403 13.86 -16.63 -25.14
N ARG A 404 13.73 -17.07 -26.40
CA ARG A 404 12.53 -17.72 -27.02
C ARG A 404 11.67 -18.66 -26.16
N ARG A 405 12.15 -19.21 -25.04
CA ARG A 405 11.38 -20.09 -24.15
C ARG A 405 11.45 -19.75 -22.66
N ASN A 406 12.41 -18.97 -22.19
CA ASN A 406 12.67 -18.76 -20.76
C ASN A 406 13.13 -17.32 -20.47
N ILE A 407 12.91 -16.86 -19.24
CA ILE A 407 13.48 -15.63 -18.69
C ILE A 407 14.58 -16.03 -17.71
N GLU A 408 15.79 -15.54 -17.96
CA GLU A 408 16.90 -15.60 -17.01
C GLU A 408 16.92 -14.31 -16.20
N TRP A 409 16.59 -14.39 -14.91
CA TRP A 409 16.45 -13.19 -14.08
C TRP A 409 17.81 -12.65 -13.66
N ILE A 410 18.04 -11.37 -13.96
CA ILE A 410 19.21 -10.60 -13.51
C ILE A 410 18.95 -10.08 -12.09
N ALA A 411 17.74 -9.59 -11.85
CA ALA A 411 17.30 -9.05 -10.57
C ALA A 411 15.87 -9.52 -10.28
N LEU A 412 15.66 -10.09 -9.09
CA LEU A 412 14.37 -10.55 -8.58
C LEU A 412 14.02 -9.79 -7.31
N ASN A 413 12.72 -9.56 -7.11
CA ASN A 413 12.20 -8.93 -5.89
C ASN A 413 12.89 -7.61 -5.56
N VAL A 414 13.10 -6.72 -6.55
CA VAL A 414 13.75 -5.44 -6.28
C VAL A 414 12.72 -4.35 -6.01
N ARG A 415 12.83 -3.65 -4.87
CA ARG A 415 11.95 -2.53 -4.51
C ARG A 415 12.30 -1.30 -5.33
N VAL A 416 11.86 -1.28 -6.58
CA VAL A 416 12.13 -0.22 -7.55
C VAL A 416 10.87 0.03 -8.37
N PRO A 417 10.37 1.28 -8.44
CA PRO A 417 9.19 1.62 -9.24
C PRO A 417 9.48 1.51 -10.73
N HIS A 418 8.42 1.50 -11.53
CA HIS A 418 8.46 1.23 -12.98
C HIS A 418 9.60 1.94 -13.74
N PHE A 419 9.70 3.27 -13.63
CA PHE A 419 10.74 4.02 -14.37
C PHE A 419 12.15 3.74 -13.85
N GLY A 420 12.32 3.46 -12.55
CA GLY A 420 13.59 3.00 -12.01
C GLY A 420 13.98 1.63 -12.56
N ALA A 421 13.00 0.73 -12.71
CA ALA A 421 13.20 -0.60 -13.28
C ALA A 421 13.54 -0.54 -14.77
N LEU A 422 12.88 0.34 -15.53
CA LEU A 422 13.24 0.60 -16.93
C LEU A 422 14.64 1.18 -17.08
N ALA A 423 15.05 2.11 -16.21
CA ALA A 423 16.40 2.67 -16.21
C ALA A 423 17.45 1.58 -15.94
N LEU A 424 17.20 0.73 -14.95
CA LEU A 424 18.09 -0.38 -14.61
C LEU A 424 18.13 -1.44 -15.74
N ALA A 425 16.99 -1.71 -16.37
CA ALA A 425 16.89 -2.56 -17.55
C ALA A 425 17.70 -2.01 -18.73
N ALA A 426 17.67 -0.68 -18.96
CA ALA A 426 18.48 -0.04 -19.98
C ALA A 426 19.99 -0.16 -19.69
N ALA A 427 20.40 -0.05 -18.43
CA ALA A 427 21.79 -0.29 -18.04
C ALA A 427 22.25 -1.71 -18.39
N HIS A 428 21.45 -2.72 -18.04
CA HIS A 428 21.73 -4.12 -18.38
C HIS A 428 21.65 -4.39 -19.88
N ALA A 429 20.71 -3.78 -20.59
CA ALA A 429 20.61 -3.89 -22.05
C ALA A 429 21.89 -3.39 -22.74
N ILE A 430 22.39 -2.20 -22.35
CA ILE A 430 23.64 -1.64 -22.91
C ILE A 430 24.82 -2.56 -22.58
N ARG A 431 24.93 -3.00 -21.32
CA ARG A 431 26.00 -3.91 -20.88
C ARG A 431 26.03 -5.21 -21.70
N LEU A 432 24.86 -5.75 -22.03
CA LEU A 432 24.69 -7.00 -22.78
C LEU A 432 24.64 -6.82 -24.30
N GLY A 433 24.70 -5.57 -24.80
CA GLY A 433 24.59 -5.28 -26.23
C GLY A 433 23.19 -5.54 -26.81
N LEU A 434 22.15 -5.47 -25.99
CA LEU A 434 20.74 -5.64 -26.38
C LEU A 434 20.10 -4.28 -26.66
N THR A 435 19.13 -4.26 -27.58
CA THR A 435 18.52 -3.02 -28.07
C THR A 435 17.03 -2.91 -27.76
N ASP A 436 16.43 -3.95 -27.20
CA ASP A 436 14.99 -4.05 -26.97
C ASP A 436 14.69 -4.30 -25.49
N ILE A 437 13.73 -3.53 -24.96
CA ILE A 437 13.17 -3.68 -23.62
C ILE A 437 11.67 -3.85 -23.76
N PHE A 438 11.13 -4.90 -23.13
CA PHE A 438 9.69 -5.12 -23.00
C PHE A 438 9.30 -5.13 -21.54
N TRP A 439 8.23 -4.43 -21.20
CA TRP A 439 7.75 -4.31 -19.83
C TRP A 439 6.30 -4.73 -19.68
N ARG A 440 5.90 -5.19 -18.50
CA ARG A 440 4.50 -5.39 -18.13
C ARG A 440 4.27 -5.03 -16.67
N HIS A 441 3.06 -4.63 -16.35
CA HIS A 441 2.61 -4.49 -14.97
C HIS A 441 1.85 -5.74 -14.53
N ASP A 442 2.18 -6.24 -13.34
CA ASP A 442 1.27 -7.10 -12.59
C ASP A 442 0.34 -6.20 -11.78
N LEU A 443 -0.95 -6.32 -12.05
CA LEU A 443 -1.99 -5.46 -11.51
C LEU A 443 -2.75 -6.08 -10.35
N LYS A 444 -2.35 -7.27 -9.86
CA LYS A 444 -3.08 -8.01 -8.82
C LYS A 444 -3.42 -7.16 -7.59
N TYR A 445 -2.50 -6.30 -7.17
CA TYR A 445 -2.65 -5.43 -6.01
C TYR A 445 -2.60 -3.94 -6.37
N ALA A 446 -2.79 -3.61 -7.66
CA ALA A 446 -2.69 -2.25 -8.13
C ALA A 446 -3.88 -1.39 -7.66
N TRP A 447 -3.63 -0.09 -7.51
CA TRP A 447 -4.68 0.90 -7.34
C TRP A 447 -5.32 1.24 -8.70
N ILE A 448 -6.51 0.68 -8.95
CA ILE A 448 -7.26 0.75 -10.23
C ILE A 448 -8.58 1.48 -10.08
#